data_AF-A0A7W8N3C1-F1
#
_entry.id   AF-A0A7W8N3C1-F1
#
_cell.length_a   1.000
_cell.length_b   1.000
_cell.length_c   1.000
_cell.angle_alpha   90.00
_cell.angle_beta   90.00
_cell.angle_gamma   90.00
#
_symmetry.space_group_name_H-M   'P 1'
#
loop_
_entity.id
_entity.type
_entity.pdbx_description
1 polymer ?
#
loop_
_entity_poly.entity_id
_entity_poly.type
_entity_poly.pdbx_seq_one_letter_code
_entity_poly.pdbx_strand_id
1 'polypeptide(L)'
;MRYLSGAPFVLILHASLCVPTHLSAATIQVVSQDHAVLATVATWKSAKAEHVYGLPDMKPNKKGTLTLSGDALTFTGKSGNTSIQRSAVTAVSAGNQRVEIWGIGGRLLRMTIPDGGGVAAAAVMHHRVDMLTVEFTDSSGGYHAAVFLLPAKEADRALESFVLTPVPPRKLSDTVCRNAPIEPKSVLVSAPNWDQAEVPAAYRALVYEHLIDRIQSTKEVAHVYRGGEDNGQGACPQYKVHLSIATFKEGSSVKRAALGPAGMFVGTTQMKFDVTFTDSSGRLNTSEQITATMRGESESTNVADHVAKSIAKHYATVLKNADKSNSAKNTVNPAS
;
A
#
# COMPACT_ATOMS: atom_id res chain seq x y z
N MET A 1 12.54 44.64 34.50
CA MET A 1 11.52 45.61 34.94
C MET A 1 10.22 45.32 34.20
N ARG A 2 9.13 45.07 34.96
CA ARG A 2 7.69 45.12 34.62
C ARG A 2 7.15 44.11 33.59
N TYR A 3 6.51 43.01 34.01
CA TYR A 3 5.08 42.83 34.43
C TYR A 3 4.09 42.96 33.26
N LEU A 4 3.38 41.89 32.86
CA LEU A 4 1.96 41.56 33.11
C LEU A 4 1.59 40.47 32.06
N SER A 5 0.60 39.59 32.10
CA SER A 5 -0.52 39.19 32.97
C SER A 5 -1.08 37.95 32.23
N GLY A 6 -1.30 36.78 32.81
CA GLY A 6 -2.44 36.52 33.69
C GLY A 6 -3.76 36.42 32.89
N ALA A 7 -4.18 35.21 32.54
CA ALA A 7 -5.56 34.89 32.16
C ALA A 7 -5.92 33.49 32.70
N PRO A 8 -6.80 33.39 33.71
CA PRO A 8 -7.28 32.12 34.25
C PRO A 8 -8.67 31.73 33.71
N PHE A 9 -8.94 30.42 33.83
CA PHE A 9 -10.26 29.79 34.08
C PHE A 9 -11.36 29.89 33.01
N VAL A 10 -11.71 28.71 32.46
CA VAL A 10 -13.11 28.33 32.26
C VAL A 10 -13.29 26.89 32.77
N LEU A 11 -14.00 26.77 33.90
CA LEU A 11 -14.59 25.53 34.42
C LEU A 11 -15.88 25.26 33.65
N ILE A 12 -16.00 24.10 32.99
CA ILE A 12 -17.29 23.62 32.48
C ILE A 12 -17.77 22.50 33.40
N LEU A 13 -18.79 22.80 34.21
CA LEU A 13 -19.63 21.82 34.89
C LEU A 13 -20.47 21.08 33.84
N HIS A 14 -20.32 19.76 33.74
CA HIS A 14 -21.35 18.91 33.14
C HIS A 14 -22.13 18.20 34.24
N ALA A 15 -23.39 18.61 34.39
CA ALA A 15 -24.36 17.96 35.26
C ALA A 15 -24.76 16.60 34.67
N SER A 16 -24.50 15.53 35.41
CA SER A 16 -25.07 14.20 35.16
C SER A 16 -26.56 14.21 35.51
N LEU A 17 -27.41 14.03 34.49
CA LEU A 17 -28.80 13.64 34.66
C LEU A 17 -28.87 12.10 34.68
N CYS A 18 -29.07 11.53 35.86
CA CYS A 18 -29.48 10.14 36.02
C CYS A 18 -30.95 10.00 35.64
N VAL A 19 -31.25 9.19 34.63
CA VAL A 19 -32.62 8.76 34.30
C VAL A 19 -32.78 7.29 34.75
N PRO A 20 -33.86 6.94 35.47
CA PRO A 20 -34.11 5.56 35.90
C PRO A 20 -34.50 4.67 34.72
N THR A 21 -33.85 3.51 34.61
CA THR A 21 -34.19 2.43 33.69
C THR A 21 -35.33 1.59 34.29
N HIS A 22 -36.49 1.60 33.63
CA HIS A 22 -37.53 0.62 33.87
C HIS A 22 -37.14 -0.72 33.23
N LEU A 23 -36.89 -1.73 34.06
CA LEU A 23 -36.81 -3.13 33.64
C LEU A 23 -38.20 -3.60 33.23
N SER A 24 -38.46 -3.66 31.92
CA SER A 24 -39.61 -4.35 31.37
C SER A 24 -39.16 -5.73 30.88
N ALA A 25 -39.59 -6.76 31.60
CA ALA A 25 -39.39 -8.16 31.21
C ALA A 25 -40.39 -8.49 30.08
N ALA A 26 -39.94 -8.35 28.84
CA ALA A 26 -40.66 -8.84 27.67
C ALA A 26 -40.18 -10.26 27.32
N THR A 27 -41.09 -11.21 27.40
CA THR A 27 -40.93 -12.59 26.96
C THR A 27 -40.61 -12.61 25.45
N ILE A 28 -39.39 -13.03 25.09
CA ILE A 28 -38.98 -13.18 23.68
C ILE A 28 -39.61 -14.47 23.15
N GLN A 29 -40.61 -14.32 22.26
CA GLN A 29 -41.00 -15.40 21.36
C GLN A 29 -39.89 -15.60 20.33
N VAL A 30 -39.25 -16.76 20.36
CA VAL A 30 -38.38 -17.25 19.28
C VAL A 30 -39.28 -17.60 18.11
N VAL A 31 -39.51 -16.63 17.23
CA VAL A 31 -40.04 -16.88 15.89
C VAL A 31 -38.83 -17.08 14.99
N SER A 32 -38.54 -18.33 14.65
CA SER A 32 -37.65 -18.66 13.54
C SER A 32 -38.32 -18.22 12.24
N GLN A 33 -38.19 -16.94 11.89
CA GLN A 33 -38.44 -16.47 10.53
C GLN A 33 -37.19 -16.75 9.70
N ASP A 34 -37.22 -17.91 9.05
CA ASP A 34 -36.36 -18.24 7.92
C ASP A 34 -36.82 -17.42 6.71
N HIS A 35 -36.62 -16.11 6.78
CA HIS A 35 -36.77 -15.20 5.65
C HIS A 35 -35.37 -14.86 5.18
N ALA A 36 -34.84 -15.71 4.29
CA ALA A 36 -33.75 -15.34 3.41
C ALA A 36 -34.24 -14.23 2.47
N VAL A 37 -34.28 -12.99 2.98
CA VAL A 37 -34.29 -11.81 2.14
C VAL A 37 -32.92 -11.83 1.47
N LEU A 38 -32.90 -12.27 0.21
CA LEU A 38 -31.80 -12.04 -0.71
C LEU A 38 -31.63 -10.52 -0.79
N ALA A 39 -30.83 -9.96 0.11
CA ALA A 39 -30.35 -8.61 0.00
C ALA A 39 -29.63 -8.54 -1.34
N THR A 40 -30.23 -7.84 -2.30
CA THR A 40 -29.62 -7.59 -3.60
C THR A 40 -28.37 -6.78 -3.34
N VAL A 41 -27.22 -7.46 -3.33
CA VAL A 41 -25.95 -6.80 -3.06
C VAL A 41 -25.73 -5.77 -4.16
N ALA A 42 -25.65 -4.50 -3.78
CA ALA A 42 -25.46 -3.41 -4.70
C ALA A 42 -24.20 -3.68 -5.54
N THR A 43 -24.39 -3.78 -6.87
CA THR A 43 -23.28 -3.93 -7.80
C THR A 43 -22.84 -2.54 -8.23
N TRP A 44 -21.57 -2.21 -7.97
CA TRP A 44 -20.95 -0.97 -8.41
C TRP A 44 -20.05 -1.24 -9.62
N LYS A 45 -19.94 -0.25 -10.53
CA LYS A 45 -19.15 -0.38 -11.76
C LYS A 45 -18.53 0.96 -12.17
N SER A 46 -17.25 0.94 -12.52
CA SER A 46 -16.55 2.01 -13.23
C SER A 46 -16.12 1.54 -14.61
N ALA A 47 -16.59 2.19 -15.68
CA ALA A 47 -16.25 1.83 -17.06
C ALA A 47 -14.88 2.37 -17.53
N LYS A 48 -14.24 3.24 -16.74
CA LYS A 48 -13.02 3.98 -17.11
C LYS A 48 -11.94 3.86 -16.02
N ALA A 49 -11.81 2.66 -15.46
CA ALA A 49 -10.78 2.37 -14.47
C ALA A 49 -9.43 2.12 -15.15
N GLU A 50 -8.34 2.52 -14.49
CA GLU A 50 -6.98 2.18 -14.88
C GLU A 50 -6.29 1.44 -13.74
N HIS A 51 -5.89 0.19 -13.99
CA HIS A 51 -5.05 -0.59 -13.08
C HIS A 51 -3.65 0.01 -13.06
N VAL A 52 -3.27 0.66 -11.95
CA VAL A 52 -1.93 1.23 -11.75
C VAL A 52 -0.94 0.11 -11.50
N TYR A 53 -1.20 -0.74 -10.50
CA TYR A 53 -0.31 -1.82 -10.08
C TYR A 53 -1.01 -2.82 -9.16
N GLY A 54 -0.46 -4.03 -9.04
CA GLY A 54 -0.81 -5.00 -7.98
C GLY A 54 -1.76 -6.14 -8.35
N LEU A 55 -2.21 -6.23 -9.60
CA LEU A 55 -2.89 -7.44 -10.11
C LEU A 55 -1.86 -8.42 -10.70
N PRO A 56 -1.71 -9.66 -10.17
CA PRO A 56 -0.68 -10.61 -10.59
C PRO A 56 -0.69 -10.93 -12.10
N ASP A 57 -1.89 -11.11 -12.67
CA ASP A 57 -2.06 -11.54 -14.06
C ASP A 57 -2.20 -10.36 -15.05
N MET A 58 -2.05 -9.12 -14.58
CA MET A 58 -2.21 -7.94 -15.42
C MET A 58 -1.04 -6.98 -15.32
N LYS A 59 -0.58 -6.54 -16.49
CA LYS A 59 0.43 -5.49 -16.57
C LYS A 59 -0.10 -4.18 -15.95
N PRO A 60 0.79 -3.37 -15.37
CA PRO A 60 0.51 -1.99 -14.95
C PRO A 60 -0.06 -1.10 -16.06
N ASN A 61 -0.74 -0.03 -15.66
CA ASN A 61 -1.32 1.03 -16.49
C ASN A 61 -2.28 0.52 -17.58
N LYS A 62 -3.06 -0.52 -17.27
CA LYS A 62 -4.08 -1.06 -18.19
C LYS A 62 -5.42 -0.41 -17.89
N LYS A 63 -6.09 0.05 -18.93
CA LYS A 63 -7.44 0.64 -18.87
C LYS A 63 -8.49 -0.42 -19.09
N GLY A 64 -9.60 -0.32 -18.36
CA GLY A 64 -10.66 -1.30 -18.37
C GLY A 64 -11.88 -0.88 -17.57
N THR A 65 -12.73 -1.86 -17.31
CA THR A 65 -13.91 -1.75 -16.46
C THR A 65 -13.64 -2.45 -15.15
N LEU A 66 -13.85 -1.74 -14.04
CA LEU A 66 -13.80 -2.30 -12.69
C LEU A 66 -15.25 -2.50 -12.20
N THR A 67 -15.57 -3.70 -11.75
CA THR A 67 -16.89 -4.06 -11.22
C THR A 67 -16.72 -4.65 -9.83
N LEU A 68 -17.52 -4.18 -8.88
CA LEU A 68 -17.61 -4.75 -7.54
C LEU A 68 -19.03 -5.31 -7.36
N SER A 69 -19.14 -6.64 -7.30
CA SER A 69 -20.38 -7.37 -7.08
C SER A 69 -20.37 -8.06 -5.72
N GLY A 70 -21.49 -8.67 -5.32
CA GLY A 70 -21.59 -9.45 -4.08
C GLY A 70 -20.54 -10.54 -3.92
N ASP A 71 -20.06 -11.10 -5.03
CA ASP A 71 -19.18 -12.28 -5.00
C ASP A 71 -17.73 -11.95 -5.29
N ALA A 72 -17.46 -10.91 -6.09
CA ALA A 72 -16.10 -10.62 -6.56
C ALA A 72 -15.89 -9.15 -6.94
N LEU A 73 -14.62 -8.77 -6.93
CA LEU A 73 -14.12 -7.62 -7.65
C LEU A 73 -13.51 -8.11 -8.97
N THR A 74 -13.99 -7.59 -10.09
CA THR A 74 -13.55 -7.98 -11.43
C THR A 74 -13.03 -6.78 -12.19
N PHE A 75 -11.83 -6.90 -12.76
CA PHE A 75 -11.26 -5.92 -13.66
C PHE A 75 -11.10 -6.52 -15.06
N THR A 76 -11.82 -5.94 -16.03
CA THR A 76 -11.85 -6.40 -17.42
C THR A 76 -11.24 -5.33 -18.32
N GLY A 77 -10.13 -5.66 -18.98
CA GLY A 77 -9.46 -4.79 -19.95
C GLY A 77 -9.23 -5.49 -21.28
N LYS A 78 -8.64 -4.78 -22.25
CA LYS A 78 -8.28 -5.37 -23.56
C LYS A 78 -7.26 -6.51 -23.45
N SER A 79 -6.45 -6.52 -22.40
CA SER A 79 -5.38 -7.49 -22.19
C SER A 79 -5.80 -8.72 -21.40
N GLY A 80 -7.05 -8.80 -20.93
CA GLY A 80 -7.54 -9.92 -20.13
C GLY A 80 -8.54 -9.49 -19.07
N ASN A 81 -8.94 -10.47 -18.26
CA ASN A 81 -9.85 -10.32 -17.15
C ASN A 81 -9.21 -10.90 -15.88
N THR A 82 -9.29 -10.18 -14.76
CA THR A 82 -8.86 -10.65 -13.45
C THR A 82 -10.02 -10.54 -12.48
N SER A 83 -10.21 -11.55 -11.64
CA SER A 83 -11.28 -11.60 -10.65
C SER A 83 -10.70 -11.95 -9.28
N ILE A 84 -11.03 -11.14 -8.27
CA ILE A 84 -10.66 -11.33 -6.88
C ILE A 84 -11.95 -11.66 -6.14
N GLN A 85 -12.02 -12.84 -5.51
CA GLN A 85 -13.19 -13.20 -4.71
C GLN A 85 -13.37 -12.19 -3.57
N ARG A 86 -14.61 -11.81 -3.28
CA ARG A 86 -14.90 -10.83 -2.24
C ARG A 86 -14.47 -11.30 -0.86
N SER A 87 -14.56 -12.60 -0.60
CA SER A 87 -14.04 -13.26 0.61
C SER A 87 -12.53 -13.12 0.80
N ALA A 88 -11.79 -12.88 -0.29
CA ALA A 88 -10.35 -12.68 -0.27
C ALA A 88 -9.95 -11.21 -0.09
N VAL A 89 -10.88 -10.26 -0.27
CA VAL A 89 -10.61 -8.83 -0.07
C VAL A 89 -10.59 -8.53 1.43
N THR A 90 -9.46 -8.02 1.91
CA THR A 90 -9.23 -7.72 3.33
C THR A 90 -9.51 -6.26 3.67
N ALA A 91 -9.30 -5.34 2.73
CA ALA A 91 -9.62 -3.94 2.90
C ALA A 91 -9.88 -3.26 1.55
N VAL A 92 -10.72 -2.23 1.56
CA VAL A 92 -10.90 -1.30 0.44
C VAL A 92 -10.74 0.11 0.98
N SER A 93 -10.04 0.96 0.24
CA SER A 93 -9.80 2.35 0.64
C SER A 93 -9.94 3.28 -0.55
N ALA A 94 -10.65 4.38 -0.34
CA ALA A 94 -10.75 5.47 -1.29
C ALA A 94 -9.70 6.55 -0.99
N GLY A 95 -9.17 7.15 -2.04
CA GLY A 95 -8.26 8.29 -1.99
C GLY A 95 -8.41 9.13 -3.25
N ASN A 96 -7.60 10.17 -3.39
CA ASN A 96 -7.56 10.96 -4.62
C ASN A 96 -6.19 11.62 -4.81
N GLN A 97 -5.90 11.97 -6.05
CA GLN A 97 -4.70 12.73 -6.40
C GLN A 97 -5.03 13.76 -7.48
N ARG A 98 -4.29 14.87 -7.51
CA ARG A 98 -4.29 15.79 -8.64
C ARG A 98 -3.18 15.42 -9.62
N VAL A 99 -3.58 15.09 -10.84
CA VAL A 99 -2.66 14.76 -11.95
C VAL A 99 -2.75 15.84 -13.04
N GLU A 100 -1.67 16.03 -13.77
CA GLU A 100 -1.64 16.96 -14.91
C GLU A 100 -2.50 16.43 -16.07
N ILE A 101 -3.29 17.31 -16.70
CA ILE A 101 -4.29 16.92 -17.72
C ILE A 101 -3.66 16.24 -18.95
N TRP A 102 -2.35 16.41 -19.21
CA TRP A 102 -1.75 16.03 -20.49
C TRP A 102 -0.37 15.36 -20.40
N GLY A 103 0.08 14.97 -19.20
CA GLY A 103 1.41 14.37 -19.00
C GLY A 103 2.54 15.15 -19.70
N ILE A 104 3.41 14.44 -20.43
CA ILE A 104 4.55 15.05 -21.15
C ILE A 104 4.10 16.10 -22.19
N GLY A 105 2.98 15.89 -22.88
CA GLY A 105 2.48 16.82 -23.90
C GLY A 105 2.02 18.15 -23.30
N GLY A 106 1.37 18.12 -22.13
CA GLY A 106 0.99 19.33 -21.41
C GLY A 106 2.18 20.11 -20.88
N ARG A 107 3.21 19.38 -20.45
CA ARG A 107 4.48 19.97 -20.03
C ARG A 107 5.15 20.75 -21.16
N LEU A 108 5.23 20.15 -22.36
CA LEU A 108 5.82 20.81 -23.52
C LEU A 108 5.03 22.05 -23.92
N LEU A 109 3.69 21.97 -23.93
CA LEU A 109 2.84 23.13 -24.22
C LEU A 109 3.07 24.27 -23.21
N ARG A 110 3.15 23.98 -21.91
CA ARG A 110 3.43 25.02 -20.89
C ARG A 110 4.78 25.69 -21.07
N MET A 111 5.81 24.95 -21.47
CA MET A 111 7.14 25.52 -21.75
C MET A 111 7.13 26.48 -22.94
N THR A 112 6.17 26.36 -23.85
CA THR A 112 6.04 27.26 -25.01
C THR A 112 5.28 28.56 -24.72
N ILE A 113 4.72 28.73 -23.52
CA ILE A 113 3.99 29.95 -23.15
C ILE A 113 4.97 30.99 -22.59
N PRO A 114 5.20 32.13 -23.27
CA PRO A 114 6.12 33.18 -22.80
C PRO A 114 5.59 33.90 -21.54
N ASP A 115 6.46 34.71 -20.94
CA ASP A 115 6.15 35.69 -19.87
C ASP A 115 5.47 35.11 -18.62
N GLY A 116 5.86 33.91 -18.21
CA GLY A 116 5.34 33.28 -16.98
C GLY A 116 3.91 32.74 -17.10
N GLY A 117 3.27 32.83 -18.26
CA GLY A 117 1.93 32.28 -18.50
C GLY A 117 1.84 30.76 -18.29
N GLY A 118 2.96 30.03 -18.45
CA GLY A 118 3.06 28.61 -18.12
C GLY A 118 2.78 28.26 -16.65
N VAL A 119 3.06 29.17 -15.72
CA VAL A 119 2.79 28.99 -14.28
C VAL A 119 1.29 29.12 -13.98
N ALA A 120 0.64 30.13 -14.56
CA ALA A 120 -0.81 30.30 -14.45
C ALA A 120 -1.55 29.12 -15.10
N ALA A 121 -1.10 28.68 -16.27
CA ALA A 121 -1.64 27.51 -16.95
C ALA A 121 -1.46 26.22 -16.13
N ALA A 122 -0.32 26.02 -15.46
CA ALA A 122 -0.10 24.87 -14.59
C ALA A 122 -1.17 24.77 -13.48
N ALA A 123 -1.55 25.88 -12.85
CA ALA A 123 -2.51 25.88 -11.74
C ALA A 123 -3.92 25.41 -12.12
N VAL A 124 -4.36 25.66 -13.36
CA VAL A 124 -5.69 25.26 -13.88
C VAL A 124 -5.68 23.96 -14.67
N MET A 125 -4.52 23.47 -15.12
CA MET A 125 -4.40 22.27 -15.94
C MET A 125 -4.22 20.96 -15.14
N HIS A 126 -4.80 20.87 -13.94
CA HIS A 126 -4.83 19.64 -13.14
C HIS A 126 -6.25 19.12 -13.00
N HIS A 127 -6.46 17.82 -13.20
CA HIS A 127 -7.72 17.17 -12.88
C HIS A 127 -7.55 16.26 -11.66
N ARG A 128 -8.62 16.16 -10.86
CA ARG A 128 -8.71 15.19 -9.77
C ARG A 128 -9.00 13.83 -10.38
N VAL A 129 -8.15 12.86 -10.06
CA VAL A 129 -8.42 11.44 -10.24
C VAL A 129 -8.65 10.83 -8.88
N ASP A 130 -9.64 9.97 -8.77
CA ASP A 130 -9.85 9.21 -7.56
C ASP A 130 -9.01 7.94 -7.62
N MET A 131 -8.59 7.46 -6.45
CA MET A 131 -7.80 6.25 -6.29
C MET A 131 -8.60 5.25 -5.47
N LEU A 132 -8.75 4.03 -5.97
CA LEU A 132 -9.28 2.91 -5.20
C LEU A 132 -8.16 1.93 -4.93
N THR A 133 -7.90 1.66 -3.65
CA THR A 133 -6.94 0.64 -3.21
C THR A 133 -7.71 -0.55 -2.67
N VAL A 134 -7.33 -1.74 -3.10
CA VAL A 134 -7.94 -3.00 -2.70
C VAL A 134 -6.84 -3.90 -2.17
N GLU A 135 -6.88 -4.21 -0.88
CA GLU A 135 -5.99 -5.17 -0.24
C GLU A 135 -6.69 -6.54 -0.23
N PHE A 136 -5.99 -7.60 -0.60
CA PHE A 136 -6.57 -8.95 -0.71
C PHE A 136 -5.52 -10.03 -0.45
N THR A 137 -5.98 -11.27 -0.30
CA THR A 137 -5.12 -12.46 -0.25
C THR A 137 -5.31 -13.31 -1.49
N ASP A 138 -4.24 -13.94 -1.95
CA ASP A 138 -4.35 -14.96 -3.00
C ASP A 138 -4.75 -16.33 -2.41
N SER A 139 -4.76 -17.36 -3.26
CA SER A 139 -5.07 -18.73 -2.86
C SER A 139 -4.01 -19.38 -1.97
N SER A 140 -2.77 -18.86 -1.92
CA SER A 140 -1.74 -19.31 -0.97
C SER A 140 -1.77 -18.50 0.33
N GLY A 141 -2.71 -17.56 0.49
CA GLY A 141 -2.81 -16.69 1.65
C GLY A 141 -1.88 -15.48 1.62
N GLY A 142 -1.05 -15.37 0.58
CA GLY A 142 -0.12 -14.27 0.38
C GLY A 142 -0.87 -12.95 0.27
N TYR A 143 -0.39 -11.93 0.99
CA TYR A 143 -0.94 -10.58 0.93
C TYR A 143 -0.60 -9.91 -0.41
N HIS A 144 -1.62 -9.29 -1.01
CA HIS A 144 -1.55 -8.46 -2.21
C HIS A 144 -2.31 -7.15 -1.99
N ALA A 145 -1.96 -6.13 -2.78
CA ALA A 145 -2.75 -4.92 -2.88
C ALA A 145 -2.76 -4.37 -4.30
N ALA A 146 -3.93 -4.04 -4.84
CA ALA A 146 -4.09 -3.42 -6.15
C ALA A 146 -4.54 -1.96 -6.03
N VAL A 147 -4.02 -1.11 -6.91
CA VAL A 147 -4.38 0.32 -6.99
C VAL A 147 -5.00 0.61 -8.36
N PHE A 148 -6.15 1.29 -8.35
CA PHE A 148 -6.87 1.73 -9.53
C PHE A 148 -7.05 3.24 -9.55
N LEU A 149 -6.83 3.88 -10.69
CA LEU A 149 -7.31 5.24 -10.95
C LEU A 149 -8.73 5.17 -11.50
N LEU A 150 -9.60 6.02 -10.95
CA LEU A 150 -11.00 6.12 -11.30
C LEU A 150 -11.34 7.57 -11.71
N PRO A 151 -12.42 7.75 -12.50
CA PRO A 151 -13.06 9.05 -12.66
C PRO A 151 -13.37 9.71 -11.31
N ALA A 152 -13.42 11.04 -11.28
CA ALA A 152 -13.72 11.77 -10.06
C ALA A 152 -15.08 11.35 -9.45
N LYS A 153 -15.12 11.27 -8.12
CA LYS A 153 -16.25 10.86 -7.28
C LYS A 153 -16.62 9.37 -7.40
N GLU A 154 -15.76 8.52 -7.95
CA GLU A 154 -16.06 7.09 -8.11
C GLU A 154 -15.47 6.21 -7.02
N ALA A 155 -14.32 6.57 -6.42
CA ALA A 155 -13.73 5.74 -5.37
C ALA A 155 -14.58 5.70 -4.09
N ASP A 156 -15.14 6.84 -3.67
CA ASP A 156 -16.01 6.90 -2.49
C ASP A 156 -17.29 6.06 -2.70
N ARG A 157 -17.88 6.12 -3.90
CA ARG A 157 -19.04 5.29 -4.28
C ARG A 157 -18.72 3.79 -4.30
N ALA A 158 -17.51 3.43 -4.74
CA ALA A 158 -17.05 2.05 -4.69
C ALA A 158 -16.92 1.58 -3.23
N LEU A 159 -16.35 2.42 -2.35
CA LEU A 159 -16.19 2.12 -0.93
C LEU A 159 -17.55 1.93 -0.23
N GLU A 160 -18.52 2.79 -0.49
CA GLU A 160 -19.90 2.65 0.03
C GLU A 160 -20.52 1.31 -0.36
N SER A 161 -20.36 0.88 -1.61
CA SER A 161 -20.83 -0.43 -2.07
C SER A 161 -20.08 -1.61 -1.43
N PHE A 162 -18.86 -1.36 -0.92
CA PHE A 162 -18.07 -2.37 -0.24
C PHE A 162 -18.55 -2.59 1.20
N VAL A 163 -18.77 -1.51 1.96
CA VAL A 163 -19.16 -1.51 3.38
C VAL A 163 -20.51 -2.20 3.64
N LEU A 164 -21.39 -2.22 2.64
CA LEU A 164 -22.69 -2.89 2.73
C LEU A 164 -22.61 -4.43 2.74
N THR A 165 -21.42 -5.02 2.58
CA THR A 165 -21.23 -6.47 2.62
C THR A 165 -20.30 -6.85 3.78
N PRO A 166 -20.74 -7.72 4.72
CA PRO A 166 -19.88 -8.18 5.81
C PRO A 166 -18.63 -8.88 5.27
N VAL A 167 -17.45 -8.45 5.72
CA VAL A 167 -16.19 -9.17 5.48
C VAL A 167 -16.05 -10.24 6.57
N PRO A 168 -15.91 -11.53 6.23
CA PRO A 168 -15.66 -12.56 7.22
C PRO A 168 -14.37 -12.26 8.02
N PRO A 169 -14.35 -12.46 9.35
CA PRO A 169 -13.15 -12.26 10.15
C PRO A 169 -11.99 -13.13 9.63
N ARG A 170 -10.85 -12.50 9.35
CA ARG A 170 -9.66 -13.21 8.90
C ARG A 170 -9.03 -13.98 10.06
N LYS A 171 -8.69 -15.24 9.83
CA LYS A 171 -7.72 -15.96 10.66
C LYS A 171 -6.33 -15.64 10.11
N LEU A 172 -5.54 -14.90 10.87
CA LEU A 172 -4.11 -14.75 10.57
C LEU A 172 -3.44 -16.05 11.01
N SER A 173 -2.99 -16.84 10.04
CA SER A 173 -2.10 -17.96 10.33
C SER A 173 -0.70 -17.39 10.51
N ASP A 174 -0.24 -17.32 11.76
CA ASP A 174 1.19 -17.20 12.02
C ASP A 174 1.82 -18.54 11.64
N THR A 175 2.29 -18.65 10.40
CA THR A 175 3.01 -19.84 9.94
C THR A 175 4.33 -19.91 10.70
N VAL A 176 4.31 -20.59 11.84
CA VAL A 176 5.48 -20.78 12.68
C VAL A 176 6.39 -21.77 11.98
N CYS A 177 7.48 -21.24 11.42
CA CYS A 177 8.56 -21.94 10.73
C CYS A 177 9.40 -22.87 11.64
N ARG A 178 8.79 -23.54 12.62
CA ARG A 178 9.50 -24.43 13.54
C ARG A 178 9.77 -25.77 12.87
N ASN A 179 11.06 -26.07 12.68
CA ASN A 179 11.61 -27.34 12.18
C ASN A 179 11.37 -27.65 10.70
N ALA A 180 10.85 -26.70 9.93
CA ALA A 180 10.67 -26.84 8.50
C ALA A 180 12.01 -26.67 7.75
N PRO A 181 12.27 -27.45 6.68
CA PRO A 181 13.47 -27.32 5.87
C PRO A 181 13.58 -25.89 5.31
N ILE A 182 14.78 -25.31 5.36
CA ILE A 182 15.04 -23.99 4.79
C ILE A 182 15.14 -24.12 3.27
N GLU A 183 14.34 -23.35 2.55
CA GLU A 183 14.45 -23.25 1.10
C GLU A 183 15.58 -22.28 0.72
N PRO A 184 16.63 -22.72 0.01
CA PRO A 184 17.74 -21.86 -0.34
C PRO A 184 17.32 -20.75 -1.31
N LYS A 185 17.97 -19.59 -1.21
CA LYS A 185 17.73 -18.41 -2.07
C LYS A 185 16.28 -17.90 -2.04
N SER A 186 15.54 -18.20 -0.98
CA SER A 186 14.18 -17.73 -0.79
C SER A 186 14.12 -16.58 0.22
N VAL A 187 13.13 -15.70 0.07
CA VAL A 187 12.96 -14.55 0.96
C VAL A 187 11.49 -14.29 1.25
N LEU A 188 11.17 -14.07 2.53
CA LEU A 188 9.85 -13.60 2.95
C LEU A 188 9.87 -12.08 3.09
N VAL A 189 8.99 -11.41 2.35
CA VAL A 189 8.76 -9.97 2.48
C VAL A 189 7.51 -9.78 3.32
N SER A 190 7.70 -9.28 4.55
CA SER A 190 6.58 -9.00 5.45
C SER A 190 5.79 -7.79 4.97
N ALA A 191 4.48 -7.77 5.24
CA ALA A 191 3.70 -6.55 5.09
C ALA A 191 4.33 -5.44 5.95
N PRO A 192 4.55 -4.22 5.42
CA PRO A 192 5.22 -3.17 6.20
C PRO A 192 4.37 -2.74 7.41
N ASN A 193 5.04 -2.40 8.50
CA ASN A 193 4.40 -1.71 9.62
C ASN A 193 4.22 -0.23 9.26
N TRP A 194 3.00 0.29 9.45
CA TRP A 194 2.61 1.66 9.11
C TRP A 194 2.29 2.54 10.33
N ASP A 195 2.54 2.07 11.55
CA ASP A 195 2.04 2.68 12.78
C ASP A 195 2.69 4.02 13.13
N GLN A 196 3.89 4.30 12.59
CA GLN A 196 4.64 5.51 12.92
C GLN A 196 4.31 6.71 12.03
N ALA A 197 3.54 6.52 10.95
CA ALA A 197 3.14 7.62 10.07
C ALA A 197 1.84 7.31 9.34
N GLU A 198 0.97 8.31 9.20
CA GLU A 198 -0.23 8.20 8.38
C GLU A 198 0.17 8.22 6.89
N VAL A 199 0.05 7.07 6.24
CA VAL A 199 0.38 6.89 4.82
C VAL A 199 -0.89 6.50 4.05
N PRO A 200 -1.27 7.23 2.98
CA PRO A 200 -2.46 6.88 2.22
C PRO A 200 -2.34 5.46 1.65
N ALA A 201 -3.46 4.72 1.63
CA ALA A 201 -3.49 3.29 1.28
C ALA A 201 -2.80 2.98 -0.06
N ALA A 202 -2.98 3.84 -1.06
CA ALA A 202 -2.34 3.65 -2.37
C ALA A 202 -0.80 3.63 -2.28
N TYR A 203 -0.20 4.50 -1.47
CA TYR A 203 1.26 4.49 -1.27
C TYR A 203 1.71 3.22 -0.54
N ARG A 204 0.94 2.78 0.46
CA ARG A 204 1.21 1.54 1.20
C ARG A 204 1.23 0.33 0.26
N ALA A 205 0.19 0.21 -0.56
CA ALA A 205 0.06 -0.83 -1.57
C ALA A 205 1.20 -0.80 -2.60
N LEU A 206 1.47 0.36 -3.20
CA LEU A 206 2.51 0.51 -4.23
C LEU A 206 3.91 0.18 -3.70
N VAL A 207 4.25 0.58 -2.46
CA VAL A 207 5.56 0.25 -1.87
C VAL A 207 5.73 -1.26 -1.77
N TYR A 208 4.73 -1.95 -1.25
CA TYR A 208 4.79 -3.38 -1.05
C TYR A 208 4.86 -4.15 -2.38
N GLU A 209 3.96 -3.86 -3.32
CA GLU A 209 3.93 -4.58 -4.60
C GLU A 209 5.18 -4.33 -5.44
N HIS A 210 5.66 -3.09 -5.53
CA HIS A 210 6.92 -2.82 -6.21
C HIS A 210 8.08 -3.54 -5.51
N LEU A 211 8.08 -3.63 -4.19
CA LEU A 211 9.15 -4.31 -3.47
C LEU A 211 9.21 -5.79 -3.81
N ILE A 212 8.06 -6.48 -3.81
CA ILE A 212 7.96 -7.88 -4.21
C ILE A 212 8.57 -8.07 -5.60
N ASP A 213 8.12 -7.29 -6.58
CA ASP A 213 8.57 -7.42 -7.97
C ASP A 213 10.07 -7.12 -8.15
N ARG A 214 10.58 -6.11 -7.43
CA ARG A 214 12.00 -5.73 -7.49
C ARG A 214 12.89 -6.79 -6.84
N ILE A 215 12.47 -7.39 -5.72
CA ILE A 215 13.20 -8.50 -5.08
C ILE A 215 13.14 -9.74 -5.96
N GLN A 216 11.97 -10.11 -6.48
CA GLN A 216 11.78 -11.27 -7.38
C GLN A 216 12.65 -11.16 -8.65
N SER A 217 12.88 -9.92 -9.13
CA SER A 217 13.75 -9.65 -10.27
C SER A 217 15.26 -9.76 -9.97
N THR A 218 15.65 -10.02 -8.72
CA THR A 218 17.06 -10.14 -8.33
C THR A 218 17.57 -11.54 -8.64
N LYS A 219 18.67 -11.65 -9.40
CA LYS A 219 19.23 -12.94 -9.88
C LYS A 219 19.56 -13.97 -8.77
N GLU A 220 19.82 -13.51 -7.56
CA GLU A 220 20.15 -14.38 -6.41
C GLU A 220 18.93 -14.85 -5.62
N VAL A 221 17.73 -14.48 -6.06
CA VAL A 221 16.47 -14.85 -5.42
C VAL A 221 15.76 -15.87 -6.28
N ALA A 222 15.58 -17.07 -5.75
CA ALA A 222 14.81 -18.14 -6.39
C ALA A 222 13.30 -17.95 -6.16
N HIS A 223 12.93 -17.56 -4.95
CA HIS A 223 11.52 -17.45 -4.55
C HIS A 223 11.29 -16.27 -3.59
N VAL A 224 10.17 -15.55 -3.79
CA VAL A 224 9.73 -14.48 -2.89
C VAL A 224 8.39 -14.86 -2.28
N TYR A 225 8.40 -15.12 -0.98
CA TYR A 225 7.21 -15.31 -0.18
C TYR A 225 6.61 -13.96 0.21
N ARG A 226 5.28 -13.88 0.14
CA ARG A 226 4.50 -12.73 0.61
C ARG A 226 4.10 -12.90 2.07
N GLY A 227 3.83 -11.80 2.76
CA GLY A 227 3.30 -11.84 4.13
C GLY A 227 1.97 -12.61 4.17
N GLY A 228 1.85 -13.60 5.07
CA GLY A 228 0.65 -14.43 5.22
C GLY A 228 0.57 -15.64 4.28
N GLU A 229 1.54 -15.80 3.38
CA GLU A 229 1.61 -16.96 2.51
C GLU A 229 1.91 -18.23 3.33
N ASP A 230 1.03 -19.23 3.19
CA ASP A 230 1.26 -20.59 3.64
C ASP A 230 1.47 -21.44 2.40
N ASN A 231 2.73 -21.74 2.14
CA ASN A 231 3.15 -22.51 0.98
C ASN A 231 2.69 -23.97 1.06
N GLY A 232 2.14 -24.46 2.19
CA GLY A 232 1.62 -25.83 2.36
C GLY A 232 2.67 -26.95 2.20
N GLN A 233 3.82 -26.63 1.63
CA GLN A 233 4.99 -27.46 1.41
C GLN A 233 5.94 -27.46 2.61
N GLY A 234 5.63 -26.65 3.63
CA GLY A 234 6.38 -26.61 4.89
C GLY A 234 7.84 -26.21 4.70
N ALA A 235 8.17 -25.39 3.70
CA ALA A 235 9.52 -24.88 3.51
C ALA A 235 9.63 -23.47 4.13
N CYS A 236 10.74 -23.21 4.81
CA CYS A 236 10.99 -21.94 5.46
C CYS A 236 11.85 -21.02 4.60
N PRO A 237 11.49 -19.73 4.51
CA PRO A 237 12.29 -18.76 3.79
C PRO A 237 13.69 -18.65 4.42
N GLN A 238 14.74 -18.64 3.59
CA GLN A 238 16.11 -18.46 4.07
C GLN A 238 16.31 -17.06 4.65
N TYR A 239 15.70 -16.05 4.02
CA TYR A 239 15.81 -14.66 4.42
C TYR A 239 14.45 -14.05 4.74
N LYS A 240 14.43 -12.99 5.53
CA LYS A 240 13.25 -12.16 5.76
C LYS A 240 13.60 -10.69 5.60
N VAL A 241 12.67 -9.95 5.01
CA VAL A 241 12.70 -8.48 4.92
C VAL A 241 11.54 -7.94 5.74
N HIS A 242 11.88 -7.14 6.75
CA HIS A 242 10.92 -6.40 7.56
C HIS A 242 11.05 -4.91 7.28
N LEU A 243 9.92 -4.22 7.17
CA LEU A 243 9.84 -2.80 6.87
C LEU A 243 8.96 -2.12 7.91
N SER A 244 9.44 -1.00 8.45
CA SER A 244 8.63 -0.08 9.26
C SER A 244 8.75 1.31 8.68
N ILE A 245 7.61 1.99 8.44
CA ILE A 245 7.66 3.41 8.07
C ILE A 245 8.22 4.19 9.26
N ALA A 246 9.19 5.06 9.02
CA ALA A 246 9.70 5.99 10.04
C ALA A 246 9.08 7.37 9.86
N THR A 247 9.01 7.86 8.62
CA THR A 247 8.35 9.14 8.30
C THR A 247 7.76 9.14 6.91
N PHE A 248 6.61 9.78 6.76
CA PHE A 248 6.00 10.10 5.47
C PHE A 248 5.71 11.60 5.38
N LYS A 249 6.05 12.20 4.25
CA LYS A 249 5.70 13.57 3.93
C LYS A 249 5.13 13.62 2.53
N GLU A 250 3.84 13.89 2.45
CA GLU A 250 3.19 14.06 1.16
C GLU A 250 3.65 15.36 0.48
N GLY A 251 4.06 15.23 -0.78
CA GLY A 251 4.40 16.35 -1.64
C GLY A 251 3.21 16.80 -2.48
N SER A 252 3.31 17.98 -3.09
CA SER A 252 2.28 18.52 -3.97
C SER A 252 2.84 18.74 -5.37
N SER A 253 2.40 17.91 -6.34
CA SER A 253 2.74 18.07 -7.76
C SER A 253 2.34 19.45 -8.29
N VAL A 254 1.19 19.97 -7.84
CA VAL A 254 0.70 21.30 -8.22
C VAL A 254 1.65 22.41 -7.74
N LYS A 255 2.09 22.36 -6.47
CA LYS A 255 3.07 23.34 -5.95
C LYS A 255 4.40 23.23 -6.69
N ARG A 256 4.83 22.02 -7.05
CA ARG A 256 6.05 21.79 -7.82
C ARG A 256 5.95 22.41 -9.22
N ALA A 257 4.85 22.17 -9.92
CA ALA A 257 4.62 22.71 -11.24
C ALA A 257 4.51 24.25 -11.24
N ALA A 258 3.86 24.83 -10.22
CA ALA A 258 3.66 26.29 -10.14
C ALA A 258 4.94 27.09 -9.83
N LEU A 259 5.97 26.46 -9.25
CA LEU A 259 7.21 27.16 -8.85
C LEU A 259 8.36 27.03 -9.87
N GLY A 260 8.08 26.50 -11.07
CA GLY A 260 9.09 26.35 -12.13
C GLY A 260 10.33 25.57 -11.65
N PRO A 261 11.57 25.99 -12.01
CA PRO A 261 12.79 25.31 -11.58
C PRO A 261 12.95 25.20 -10.05
N ALA A 262 12.46 26.18 -9.27
CA ALA A 262 12.49 26.12 -7.81
C ALA A 262 11.55 25.03 -7.25
N GLY A 263 10.47 24.72 -7.98
CA GLY A 263 9.54 23.65 -7.66
C GLY A 263 10.17 22.26 -7.64
N MET A 264 11.37 22.06 -8.20
CA MET A 264 12.11 20.79 -8.07
C MET A 264 12.47 20.45 -6.63
N PHE A 265 12.52 21.45 -5.73
CA PHE A 265 12.94 21.30 -4.33
C PHE A 265 11.83 21.56 -3.30
N VAL A 266 10.69 22.11 -3.74
CA VAL A 266 9.58 22.48 -2.84
C VAL A 266 8.45 21.46 -2.97
N GLY A 267 7.85 21.04 -1.85
CA GLY A 267 6.70 20.12 -1.89
C GLY A 267 7.06 18.75 -2.47
N THR A 268 8.26 18.25 -2.21
CA THR A 268 8.69 16.88 -2.56
C THR A 268 7.94 15.85 -1.72
N THR A 269 7.67 14.69 -2.30
CA THR A 269 7.15 13.55 -1.54
C THR A 269 8.32 12.76 -0.98
N GLN A 270 8.30 12.48 0.32
CA GLN A 270 9.38 11.76 1.00
C GLN A 270 8.82 10.58 1.79
N MET A 271 9.52 9.45 1.69
CA MET A 271 9.31 8.29 2.55
C MET A 271 10.64 7.91 3.19
N LYS A 272 10.61 7.57 4.48
CA LYS A 272 11.73 6.95 5.18
C LYS A 272 11.26 5.66 5.82
N PHE A 273 12.02 4.59 5.63
CA PHE A 273 11.75 3.28 6.21
C PHE A 273 12.95 2.83 7.01
N ASP A 274 12.69 2.22 8.17
CA ASP A 274 13.65 1.36 8.83
C ASP A 274 13.44 -0.06 8.29
N VAL A 275 14.49 -0.62 7.70
CA VAL A 275 14.45 -1.91 7.01
C VAL A 275 15.40 -2.86 7.70
N THR A 276 14.91 -4.06 8.02
CA THR A 276 15.69 -5.10 8.66
C THR A 276 15.75 -6.34 7.77
N PHE A 277 16.96 -6.82 7.52
CA PHE A 277 17.23 -8.06 6.82
C PHE A 277 17.71 -9.11 7.83
N THR A 278 17.00 -10.22 7.92
CA THR A 278 17.38 -11.34 8.78
C THR A 278 17.50 -12.63 7.99
N ASP A 279 18.37 -13.55 8.41
CA ASP A 279 18.36 -14.93 7.93
C ASP A 279 17.68 -15.87 8.93
N SER A 280 17.35 -17.08 8.48
CA SER A 280 16.76 -18.12 9.32
C SER A 280 17.68 -18.61 10.45
N SER A 281 19.00 -18.37 10.34
CA SER A 281 19.98 -18.74 11.36
C SER A 281 20.17 -17.67 12.45
N GLY A 282 19.63 -16.47 12.26
CA GLY A 282 19.83 -15.32 13.14
C GLY A 282 21.23 -14.70 13.07
N ARG A 283 22.10 -15.19 12.18
CA ARG A 283 23.47 -14.66 12.00
C ARG A 283 23.49 -13.38 11.18
N LEU A 284 22.55 -13.24 10.25
CA LEU A 284 22.32 -12.00 9.54
C LEU A 284 21.23 -11.22 10.29
N ASN A 285 21.57 -10.04 10.77
CA ASN A 285 20.62 -9.08 11.34
C ASN A 285 21.12 -7.67 11.04
N THR A 286 20.87 -7.22 9.81
CA THR A 286 21.29 -5.89 9.34
C THR A 286 20.07 -5.00 9.31
N SER A 287 20.13 -3.89 10.02
CA SER A 287 19.09 -2.85 9.99
C SER A 287 19.66 -1.58 9.38
N GLU A 288 18.90 -0.94 8.49
CA GLU A 288 19.30 0.30 7.84
C GLU A 288 18.10 1.18 7.54
N GLN A 289 18.32 2.50 7.58
CA GLN A 289 17.30 3.46 7.22
C GLN A 289 17.40 3.84 5.75
N ILE A 290 16.32 3.66 5.01
CA ILE A 290 16.23 3.96 3.58
C ILE A 290 15.31 5.16 3.38
N THR A 291 15.85 6.22 2.79
CA THR A 291 15.09 7.43 2.43
C THR A 291 14.93 7.51 0.93
N ALA A 292 13.69 7.66 0.47
CA ALA A 292 13.39 8.03 -0.91
C ALA A 292 12.74 9.42 -0.95
N THR A 293 13.08 10.19 -1.97
CA THR A 293 12.49 11.52 -2.21
C THR A 293 12.15 11.65 -3.67
N MET A 294 10.88 11.91 -3.97
CA MET A 294 10.41 12.24 -5.30
C MET A 294 10.46 13.75 -5.50
N ARG A 295 11.23 14.17 -6.50
CA ARG A 295 11.45 15.57 -6.89
C ARG A 295 10.87 15.83 -8.27
N GLY A 296 10.53 17.08 -8.53
CA GLY A 296 10.05 17.53 -9.84
C GLY A 296 8.62 17.13 -10.17
N GLU A 297 8.26 17.21 -11.44
CA GLU A 297 6.87 17.08 -11.92
C GLU A 297 6.37 15.61 -11.96
N SER A 298 7.23 14.64 -11.68
CA SER A 298 6.83 13.24 -11.59
C SER A 298 5.73 13.04 -10.54
N GLU A 299 4.86 12.06 -10.81
CA GLU A 299 3.78 11.71 -9.90
C GLU A 299 4.32 11.34 -8.51
N SER A 300 3.66 11.84 -7.47
CA SER A 300 4.09 11.67 -6.09
C SER A 300 4.18 10.19 -5.68
N THR A 301 3.33 9.33 -6.26
CA THR A 301 3.26 7.87 -6.05
C THR A 301 4.51 7.12 -6.52
N ASN A 302 5.26 7.65 -7.49
CA ASN A 302 6.52 7.04 -7.96
C ASN A 302 7.59 6.95 -6.86
N VAL A 303 7.43 7.68 -5.74
CA VAL A 303 8.30 7.52 -4.58
C VAL A 303 8.31 6.06 -4.08
N ALA A 304 7.20 5.33 -4.25
CA ALA A 304 7.07 3.94 -3.85
C ALA A 304 8.03 3.01 -4.62
N ASP A 305 8.11 3.13 -5.96
CA ASP A 305 9.07 2.36 -6.75
C ASP A 305 10.52 2.72 -6.41
N HIS A 306 10.79 4.00 -6.10
CA HIS A 306 12.13 4.43 -5.66
C HIS A 306 12.54 3.80 -4.32
N VAL A 307 11.61 3.71 -3.36
CA VAL A 307 11.82 2.98 -2.10
C VAL A 307 12.11 1.52 -2.42
N ALA A 308 11.21 0.85 -3.13
CA ALA A 308 11.32 -0.57 -3.47
C ALA A 308 12.65 -0.91 -4.18
N LYS A 309 13.03 -0.12 -5.18
CA LYS A 309 14.30 -0.26 -5.90
C LYS A 309 15.52 -0.09 -5.01
N SER A 310 15.48 0.87 -4.08
CA SER A 310 16.56 1.09 -3.12
C SER A 310 16.68 -0.11 -2.19
N ILE A 311 15.57 -0.57 -1.59
CA ILE A 311 15.55 -1.75 -0.71
C ILE A 311 16.06 -3.00 -1.44
N ALA A 312 15.59 -3.28 -2.66
CA ALA A 312 16.05 -4.45 -3.42
C ALA A 312 17.56 -4.39 -3.74
N LYS A 313 18.10 -3.21 -4.05
CA LYS A 313 19.55 -3.02 -4.26
C LYS A 313 20.36 -3.30 -2.99
N HIS A 314 19.87 -2.81 -1.86
CA HIS A 314 20.47 -3.03 -0.55
C HIS A 314 20.43 -4.52 -0.18
N TYR A 315 19.29 -5.17 -0.36
CA TYR A 315 19.12 -6.61 -0.18
C TYR A 315 20.12 -7.42 -1.02
N ALA A 316 20.27 -7.11 -2.31
CA ALA A 316 21.25 -7.78 -3.17
C ALA A 316 22.71 -7.59 -2.69
N THR A 317 23.02 -6.45 -2.06
CA THR A 317 24.33 -6.22 -1.44
C THR A 317 24.52 -7.08 -0.19
N VAL A 318 23.49 -7.19 0.63
CA VAL A 318 23.48 -8.05 1.83
C VAL A 318 23.72 -9.52 1.47
N LEU A 319 23.02 -10.04 0.45
CA LEU A 319 23.22 -11.43 -0.02
C LEU A 319 24.66 -11.69 -0.45
N LYS A 320 25.25 -10.81 -1.28
CA LYS A 320 26.64 -10.96 -1.73
C LYS A 320 27.64 -10.96 -0.58
N ASN A 321 27.40 -10.19 0.47
CA ASN A 321 28.27 -10.12 1.63
C ASN A 321 28.12 -11.37 2.52
N ALA A 322 26.90 -11.90 2.66
CA ALA A 322 26.65 -13.15 3.36
C ALA A 322 27.36 -14.33 2.68
N ASP A 323 27.28 -14.44 1.36
CA ASP A 323 27.95 -15.49 0.59
C ASP A 323 29.47 -15.45 0.74
N LYS A 324 30.08 -14.27 0.59
CA LYS A 324 31.53 -14.09 0.80
C LYS A 324 31.97 -14.52 2.20
N SER A 325 31.18 -14.18 3.21
CA SER A 325 31.47 -14.52 4.60
C SER A 325 31.40 -16.03 4.84
N ASN A 326 30.51 -16.74 4.14
CA ASN A 326 30.41 -18.19 4.20
C ASN A 326 31.54 -18.89 3.42
N SER A 327 31.92 -18.36 2.25
CA SER A 327 33.06 -18.89 1.48
C SER A 327 34.39 -18.79 2.25
N ALA A 328 34.64 -17.66 2.92
CA ALA A 328 35.88 -17.46 3.68
C ALA A 328 36.04 -18.43 4.85
N LYS A 329 34.95 -18.82 5.52
CA LYS A 329 35.00 -19.80 6.62
C LYS A 329 35.38 -21.20 6.16
N ASN A 330 34.98 -21.60 4.95
CA ASN A 330 35.28 -22.93 4.42
C ASN A 330 36.75 -23.08 4.01
N THR A 331 37.46 -21.98 3.72
CA THR A 331 38.88 -22.03 3.31
C THR A 331 39.86 -22.13 4.49
N VAL A 332 39.42 -21.89 5.73
CA VAL A 332 40.31 -21.85 6.92
C VAL A 332 40.40 -23.20 7.66
N ASN A 333 39.55 -24.18 7.33
CA ASN A 333 39.62 -25.54 7.91
C ASN A 333 40.07 -26.65 6.93
N PRO A 334 41.19 -26.54 6.18
CA PRO A 334 41.83 -27.69 5.58
C PRO A 334 42.86 -28.28 6.57
N ALA A 335 42.59 -29.50 7.02
CA ALA A 335 43.48 -30.41 7.77
C ALA A 335 43.64 -30.20 9.29
N SER A 336 43.02 -31.11 10.04
CA SER A 336 43.62 -31.77 11.19
C SER A 336 43.34 -33.26 11.08
#